data_AF-A0A1E5T0L5-F1
#
_entry.id   AF-A0A1E5T0L5-F1
#
_cell.length_a   1.000
_cell.length_b   1.000
_cell.length_c   1.000
_cell.angle_alpha   90.00
_cell.angle_beta   90.00
_cell.angle_gamma   90.00
#
_symmetry.space_group_name_H-M   'P 1'
#
loop_
_entity.id
_entity.type
_entity.pdbx_description
1 polymer ?
#
loop_
_entity_poly.entity_id
_entity_poly.type
_entity_poly.pdbx_seq_one_letter_code
_entity_poly.pdbx_strand_id
1 'polypeptide(L)'
;MDKKKILEYALEEAKNGKDFGEIRSDLSQFGLADKEVTEIIKYVDNQLMNDALRGSVKSHKREYFLVGCFLLIIGLFITLGTYLGIISMGNSYLISYGPIIAGLGLIVTNRSNR
;
A
#
# COMPACT_ATOMS: atom_id res chain seq x y z
N MET A 1 12.81 -26.69 -22.77
CA MET A 1 12.71 -25.27 -22.38
C MET A 1 12.76 -25.21 -20.87
N ASP A 2 13.49 -24.26 -20.28
CA ASP A 2 13.65 -24.16 -18.82
C ASP A 2 12.32 -23.78 -18.17
N LYS A 3 11.86 -24.52 -17.14
CA LYS A 3 10.58 -24.27 -16.45
C LYS A 3 10.47 -22.84 -15.93
N LYS A 4 11.61 -22.23 -15.56
CA LYS A 4 11.66 -20.85 -15.11
C LYS A 4 11.28 -19.86 -16.21
N LYS A 5 11.73 -20.08 -17.45
CA LYS A 5 11.40 -19.20 -18.60
C LYS A 5 9.92 -19.27 -18.98
N ILE A 6 9.32 -20.45 -18.87
CA ILE A 6 7.89 -20.65 -19.12
C ILE A 6 7.05 -19.86 -18.09
N LEU A 7 7.46 -19.91 -16.83
CA LEU A 7 6.80 -19.17 -15.75
C LEU A 7 6.93 -17.65 -15.94
N GLU A 8 8.14 -17.18 -16.29
CA GLU A 8 8.39 -15.76 -16.57
C GLU A 8 7.55 -15.27 -17.75
N TYR A 9 7.47 -16.05 -18.84
CA TYR A 9 6.59 -15.76 -19.97
C TYR A 9 5.12 -15.63 -19.56
N ALA A 10 4.59 -16.61 -18.82
CA ALA A 10 3.19 -16.59 -18.40
C ALA A 10 2.88 -15.39 -17.47
N LEU A 11 3.82 -15.01 -16.61
CA LEU A 11 3.70 -13.82 -15.75
C LEU A 11 3.70 -12.52 -16.55
N GLU A 12 4.57 -12.40 -17.54
CA GLU A 12 4.69 -11.19 -18.37
C GLU A 12 3.46 -10.99 -19.25
N GLU A 13 2.99 -12.04 -19.92
CA GLU A 13 1.77 -12.00 -20.74
C GLU A 13 0.52 -11.66 -19.91
N ALA A 14 0.39 -12.24 -18.71
CA ALA A 14 -0.73 -11.93 -17.83
C ALA A 14 -0.68 -10.46 -17.33
N LYS A 15 0.52 -9.90 -17.10
CA LYS A 15 0.70 -8.47 -16.79
C LYS A 15 0.37 -7.56 -17.97
N ASN A 16 0.63 -8.02 -19.19
CA ASN A 16 0.28 -7.30 -20.42
C ASN A 16 -1.23 -7.35 -20.74
N GLY A 17 -2.02 -8.08 -19.94
CA GLY A 17 -3.47 -8.14 -20.05
C GLY A 17 -3.97 -9.27 -20.96
N LYS A 18 -3.12 -10.24 -21.29
CA LYS A 18 -3.52 -11.43 -22.06
C LYS A 18 -4.44 -12.32 -21.23
N ASP A 19 -5.44 -12.91 -21.88
CA ASP A 19 -6.41 -13.79 -21.22
C ASP A 19 -5.77 -15.11 -20.76
N PHE A 20 -6.18 -15.60 -19.59
CA PHE A 20 -5.66 -16.85 -19.02
C PHE A 20 -5.98 -18.08 -19.89
N GLY A 21 -7.07 -18.05 -20.66
CA GLY A 21 -7.41 -19.09 -21.63
C GLY A 21 -6.40 -19.16 -22.78
N GLU A 22 -5.95 -18.00 -23.27
CA GLU A 22 -4.91 -17.94 -24.30
C GLU A 22 -3.55 -18.38 -23.75
N ILE A 23 -3.16 -17.90 -22.56
CA ILE A 23 -1.93 -18.33 -21.89
C ILE A 23 -1.95 -19.85 -21.65
N ARG A 24 -3.11 -20.41 -21.28
CA ARG A 24 -3.28 -21.86 -21.15
C ARG A 24 -3.01 -22.60 -22.46
N SER A 25 -3.53 -22.09 -23.57
CA SER A 25 -3.30 -22.65 -24.91
C SER A 25 -1.81 -22.65 -25.27
N ASP A 26 -1.12 -21.54 -25.03
CA ASP A 26 0.31 -21.40 -25.31
C ASP A 26 1.15 -22.38 -24.46
N LEU A 27 0.82 -22.49 -23.17
CA LEU A 27 1.47 -23.42 -22.25
C LEU A 27 1.24 -24.88 -22.67
N SER A 28 0.04 -25.24 -23.12
CA SER A 28 -0.23 -26.57 -23.67
C SER A 28 0.54 -26.83 -24.98
N GLN A 29 0.72 -25.82 -25.84
CA GLN A 29 1.54 -25.93 -27.06
C GLN A 29 3.02 -26.14 -26.76
N PHE A 30 3.52 -25.67 -25.61
CA PHE A 30 4.88 -25.97 -25.13
C PHE A 30 5.05 -27.41 -24.63
N GLY A 31 4.01 -28.24 -24.71
CA GLY A 31 4.04 -29.65 -24.34
C GLY A 31 3.97 -29.91 -22.83
N LEU A 32 3.46 -28.94 -22.06
CA LEU A 32 3.24 -29.10 -20.62
C LEU A 32 2.04 -29.99 -20.35
N ALA A 33 2.11 -30.78 -19.28
CA ALA A 33 0.96 -31.54 -18.82
C ALA A 33 -0.12 -30.61 -18.26
N ASP A 34 -1.40 -30.94 -18.43
CA ASP A 34 -2.53 -30.12 -17.93
C ASP A 34 -2.44 -29.76 -16.44
N LYS A 35 -1.87 -30.66 -15.63
CA LYS A 35 -1.59 -30.38 -14.21
C LYS A 35 -0.58 -29.25 -14.04
N GLU A 36 0.54 -29.29 -14.77
CA GLU A 36 1.58 -28.25 -14.72
C GLU A 36 1.04 -26.91 -15.21
N VAL A 37 0.26 -26.91 -16.30
CA VAL A 37 -0.39 -25.69 -16.80
C VAL A 37 -1.32 -25.09 -15.74
N THR A 38 -2.12 -25.93 -15.09
CA THR A 38 -3.04 -25.49 -14.04
C THR A 38 -2.30 -24.92 -12.83
N GLU A 39 -1.17 -25.52 -12.43
CA GLU A 39 -0.33 -25.00 -11.35
C GLU A 39 0.30 -23.66 -11.71
N ILE A 40 0.81 -23.50 -12.94
CA ILE A 40 1.39 -22.25 -13.43
C ILE A 40 0.34 -21.13 -13.42
N ILE A 41 -0.85 -21.38 -13.98
CA ILE A 41 -1.93 -20.37 -14.01
C ILE A 41 -2.35 -19.96 -12.60
N LYS A 42 -2.53 -20.91 -11.68
CA LYS A 42 -2.84 -20.61 -10.27
C LYS A 42 -1.75 -19.77 -9.61
N TYR A 43 -0.48 -20.05 -9.91
CA TYR A 43 0.63 -19.27 -9.37
C TYR A 43 0.61 -17.84 -9.91
N VAL A 44 0.43 -17.67 -11.22
CA VAL A 44 0.38 -16.36 -11.89
C VAL A 44 -0.76 -15.50 -11.33
N ASP A 45 -1.97 -16.07 -11.22
CA ASP A 45 -3.14 -15.39 -10.67
C ASP A 45 -2.91 -14.92 -9.22
N ASN A 46 -2.43 -15.82 -8.35
CA ASN A 46 -2.10 -15.47 -6.96
C ASN A 46 -1.01 -14.40 -6.89
N GLN A 47 -0.02 -14.44 -7.77
CA GLN A 47 1.06 -13.45 -7.80
C GLN A 47 0.54 -12.08 -8.22
N LEU A 48 -0.32 -11.98 -9.23
CA LEU A 48 -0.95 -10.74 -9.66
C LEU A 48 -1.84 -10.15 -8.57
N MET A 49 -2.66 -10.97 -7.91
CA MET A 49 -3.50 -10.54 -6.79
C MET A 49 -2.64 -10.01 -5.63
N ASN A 50 -1.58 -10.72 -5.26
CA ASN A 50 -0.65 -10.28 -4.22
C ASN A 50 0.06 -8.98 -4.58
N ASP A 51 0.48 -8.80 -5.82
CA ASP A 51 1.14 -7.57 -6.27
C ASP A 51 0.16 -6.39 -6.24
N ALA A 52 -1.11 -6.59 -6.61
CA ALA A 52 -2.17 -5.58 -6.49
C ALA A 52 -2.43 -5.19 -5.03
N LEU A 53 -2.53 -6.18 -4.13
CA LEU A 53 -2.70 -5.94 -2.69
C LEU A 53 -1.48 -5.23 -2.07
N ARG A 54 -0.26 -5.59 -2.47
CA ARG A 54 0.96 -4.91 -2.01
C ARG A 54 1.02 -3.46 -2.48
N GLY A 55 0.56 -3.18 -3.71
CA GLY A 55 0.42 -1.83 -4.25
C GLY A 55 -0.50 -0.96 -3.40
N SER A 56 -1.67 -1.46 -3.02
CA SER A 56 -2.64 -0.71 -2.20
C SER A 56 -2.11 -0.43 -0.79
N VAL A 57 -1.48 -1.42 -0.15
CA VAL A 57 -0.90 -1.27 1.19
C VAL A 57 0.25 -0.24 1.22
N LYS A 58 1.06 -0.17 0.16
CA LYS A 58 2.15 0.82 0.07
C LYS A 58 1.62 2.23 -0.16
N SER A 59 0.54 2.39 -0.93
CA SER A 59 -0.12 3.68 -1.18
C SER A 59 -0.63 4.32 0.11
N HIS A 60 -1.45 3.58 0.87
CA HIS A 60 -2.07 4.10 2.08
C HIS A 60 -1.06 4.48 3.15
N LYS A 61 0.04 3.73 3.30
CA LYS A 61 1.10 4.07 4.25
C LYS A 61 1.72 5.45 4.00
N ARG A 62 1.89 5.84 2.73
CA ARG A 62 2.45 7.15 2.38
C ARG A 62 1.44 8.27 2.63
N GLU A 63 0.16 8.04 2.34
CA GLU A 63 -0.92 9.00 2.60
C GLU A 63 -1.05 9.30 4.10
N TYR A 64 -1.15 8.27 4.95
CA TYR A 64 -1.26 8.46 6.40
C TYR A 64 -0.03 9.17 6.99
N PHE A 65 1.16 8.88 6.50
CA PHE A 65 2.38 9.57 6.91
C PHE A 65 2.34 11.06 6.54
N LEU A 66 1.88 11.38 5.33
CA LEU A 66 1.82 12.76 4.84
C LEU A 66 0.76 13.58 5.59
N VAL A 67 -0.40 12.98 5.88
CA VAL A 67 -1.46 13.57 6.72
C VAL A 67 -0.95 13.79 8.15
N GLY A 68 -0.24 12.83 8.74
CA GLY A 68 0.37 12.96 10.06
C GLY A 68 1.41 14.09 10.11
N CYS A 69 2.25 14.21 9.08
CA CYS A 69 3.24 15.28 8.98
C CYS A 69 2.56 16.66 8.86
N PHE A 70 1.49 16.78 8.07
CA PHE A 70 0.71 18.00 7.94
C PHE A 70 0.08 18.44 9.28
N LEU A 71 -0.52 17.50 10.02
CA LEU A 71 -1.07 17.76 11.36
C LEU A 71 0.00 18.23 12.35
N LEU A 72 1.20 17.62 12.32
CA LEU A 72 2.32 18.05 13.17
C LEU A 72 2.77 19.47 12.85
N ILE A 73 2.87 19.82 11.56
CA ILE A 73 3.24 21.18 11.13
C ILE A 73 2.21 22.19 11.65
N ILE A 74 0.91 21.93 11.46
CA ILE A 74 -0.15 22.81 11.97
C ILE A 74 -0.07 22.93 13.50
N GLY A 75 0.06 21.81 14.21
CA GLY A 75 0.18 21.82 15.67
C GLY A 75 1.38 22.63 16.15
N LEU A 76 2.52 22.51 15.46
CA LEU A 76 3.73 23.28 15.75
C LEU A 76 3.54 24.78 15.49
N PHE A 77 2.90 25.15 14.37
CA PHE A 77 2.56 26.55 14.08
C PHE A 77 1.64 27.16 15.14
N ILE A 78 0.60 26.44 15.57
CA ILE A 78 -0.32 26.90 16.63
C ILE A 78 0.42 27.04 17.97
N THR A 79 1.29 26.08 18.30
CA THR A 79 2.07 26.09 19.54
C THR A 79 3.04 27.28 19.56
N LEU A 80 3.78 27.50 18.48
CA LEU A 80 4.71 28.63 18.35
C LEU A 80 3.97 29.96 18.33
N GLY A 81 2.85 30.08 17.60
CA GLY A 81 2.04 31.30 17.56
C GLY A 81 1.45 31.69 18.92
N THR A 82 1.08 30.69 19.73
CA THR A 82 0.64 30.90 21.12
C THR A 82 1.81 31.33 22.02
N TYR A 83 2.98 30.67 21.90
CA TYR A 83 4.15 30.99 22.74
C TYR A 83 4.79 32.34 22.40
N LEU A 84 4.76 32.76 21.13
CA LEU A 84 5.24 34.08 20.67
C LEU A 84 4.26 35.22 20.99
N GLY A 85 3.13 34.93 21.65
CA GLY A 85 2.13 35.93 22.06
C GLY A 85 1.31 36.52 20.91
N ILE A 86 1.44 35.98 19.70
CA ILE A 86 0.67 36.41 18.50
C ILE A 86 -0.80 35.99 18.64
N ILE A 87 -1.05 34.88 19.35
CA ILE A 87 -2.40 34.39 19.67
C ILE A 87 -2.60 34.52 21.19
N SER A 88 -3.38 35.50 21.62
CA SER A 88 -3.74 35.69 23.03
C SER A 88 -4.84 34.71 23.45
N MET A 89 -4.47 33.46 23.75
CA MET A 89 -5.35 32.52 24.46
C MET A 89 -5.23 32.79 25.97
N GLY A 90 -6.11 33.61 26.54
CA GLY A 90 -6.09 34.04 27.95
C GLY A 90 -5.78 32.94 28.98
N ASN A 91 -6.79 32.23 29.50
CA ASN A 91 -6.61 31.14 30.49
C ASN A 91 -7.01 29.75 29.94
N SER A 92 -7.14 29.62 28.61
CA SER A 92 -7.67 28.42 27.96
C SER A 92 -6.59 27.63 27.24
N TYR A 93 -5.64 27.09 28.02
CA TYR A 93 -4.59 26.19 27.54
C TYR A 93 -5.11 24.82 27.08
N LEU A 94 -6.38 24.47 27.35
CA LEU A 94 -6.94 23.15 27.01
C LEU A 94 -7.10 22.91 25.50
N ILE A 95 -7.29 23.97 24.70
CA ILE A 95 -7.61 23.86 23.27
C ILE A 95 -6.34 23.50 22.45
N SER A 96 -5.15 23.89 22.90
CA SER A 96 -3.89 23.63 22.20
C SER A 96 -3.42 22.18 22.27
N TYR A 97 -3.90 21.38 23.23
CA TYR A 97 -3.55 19.96 23.35
C TYR A 97 -4.33 19.05 22.39
N GLY A 98 -5.46 19.52 21.83
CA GLY A 98 -6.30 18.74 20.91
C GLY A 98 -5.53 18.20 19.69
N PRO A 99 -4.82 19.06 18.94
CA PRO A 99 -4.00 18.62 17.80
C PRO A 99 -2.90 17.62 18.16
N ILE A 100 -2.27 17.75 19.34
CA ILE A 100 -1.20 16.86 19.80
C ILE A 100 -1.76 15.47 20.14
N ILE A 101 -2.88 15.42 20.87
CA ILE A 101 -3.57 14.17 21.22
C ILE A 101 -4.10 13.47 19.96
N ALA A 102 -4.71 14.21 19.03
CA ALA A 102 -5.20 13.68 17.76
C ALA A 102 -4.05 13.11 16.90
N GLY A 103 -2.93 13.83 16.81
CA GLY A 103 -1.74 13.37 16.08
C GLY A 103 -1.14 12.09 16.67
N LEU A 104 -1.02 12.01 18.00
CA LEU A 104 -0.53 10.80 18.69
C LEU A 104 -1.47 9.60 18.52
N GLY A 105 -2.78 9.82 18.60
CA GLY A 105 -3.77 8.76 18.38
C GLY A 105 -3.64 8.10 17.01
N LEU A 106 -3.53 8.91 15.94
CA LEU A 106 -3.37 8.41 14.58
C LEU A 106 -2.09 7.58 14.38
N ILE A 107 -0.98 7.97 15.01
CA ILE A 107 0.30 7.26 14.92
C ILE A 107 0.23 5.90 15.62
N VAL A 108 -0.39 5.83 16.80
CA VAL A 108 -0.50 4.60 17.60
C VAL A 108 -1.47 3.60 16.96
N THR A 109 -2.64 4.05 16.50
CA THR A 109 -3.62 3.18 15.83
C THR A 109 -3.06 2.58 14.54
N ASN A 110 -2.27 3.35 13.77
CA ASN A 110 -1.59 2.84 12.57
C ASN A 110 -0.52 1.78 12.89
N ARG A 111 0.09 1.82 14.09
CA ARG A 111 1.06 0.81 14.54
C ARG A 111 0.43 -0.48 15.04
N SER A 112 -0.79 -0.41 15.58
CA SER A 112 -1.49 -1.55 16.18
C SER A 112 -2.14 -2.50 15.17
N ASN A 113 -2.22 -2.12 13.90
CA ASN A 113 -2.78 -2.95 12.82
C ASN A 113 -1.71 -3.81 12.09
N ARG A 114 -0.61 -4.12 12.78
CA ARG A 114 0.40 -5.12 12.39
C ARG A 114 0.23 -6.36 13.24
#